data_AF-A0AAV0MF51-F1
#
_entry.id   AF-A0AAV0MF51-F1
#
_cell.length_a   1.000
_cell.length_b   1.000
_cell.length_c   1.000
_cell.angle_alpha   90.00
_cell.angle_beta   90.00
_cell.angle_gamma   90.00
#
_symmetry.space_group_name_H-M   'P 1'
#
loop_
_entity.id
_entity.type
_entity.pdbx_description
1 polymer ?
#
loop_
_entity_poly.entity_id
_entity_poly.type
_entity_poly.pdbx_seq_one_letter_code
_entity_poly.pdbx_strand_id
1 'polypeptide(L)'
;MLGGLHGIPVLIKDTIGTKDKLNTSAGSFALLGSVVARDAGVVAKLRQGGAIILGKASLSEWAAFRSLNAPNGFSPRGGQGKNPYVLSADPCGSSSGSAISVAANLIAVSIGTETDGSILCPSHANSAVGIKPTVGLTSRGQGGATVFDKLEISNIETISNATRSGEAVALLAEFKVSVNAYLKQLVVSPVRTLADVIAFNQKFSDSEMNDELGQEIFLAAEGTNGIGSLEKAAMANLEQLTKDGFQKLMWDHELDALVTHGPGISAVLAIGGFPGINVPAGYDEKGVPFGINFGGLKGTEQKLIQIAYGFEQLTKIRKPPTFIA
;
A
#
# COMPACT_ATOMS: atom_id res chain seq x y z
N MET A 1 -18.45 21.17 19.15
CA MET A 1 -17.96 21.40 17.77
C MET A 1 -17.96 20.06 17.04
N LEU A 2 -18.31 20.04 15.76
CA LEU A 2 -18.21 18.84 14.94
C LEU A 2 -16.74 18.54 14.64
N GLY A 3 -16.37 17.26 14.50
CA GLY A 3 -14.99 16.86 14.19
C GLY A 3 -14.58 17.32 12.79
N GLY A 4 -13.27 17.51 12.56
CA GLY A 4 -12.73 18.02 11.28
C GLY A 4 -12.95 17.12 10.06
N LEU A 5 -13.59 15.96 10.21
CA LEU A 5 -14.00 15.06 9.13
C LEU A 5 -15.52 14.89 9.04
N HIS A 6 -16.30 15.71 9.76
CA HIS A 6 -17.76 15.54 9.80
C HIS A 6 -18.40 15.73 8.42
N GLY A 7 -19.10 14.70 7.96
CA GLY A 7 -19.74 14.67 6.64
C GLY A 7 -18.78 14.40 5.47
N ILE A 8 -17.48 14.29 5.70
CA ILE A 8 -16.51 14.01 4.63
C ILE A 8 -16.65 12.54 4.18
N PRO A 9 -16.92 12.28 2.89
CA PRO A 9 -17.05 10.93 2.38
C PRO A 9 -15.68 10.28 2.17
N VAL A 10 -15.53 9.03 2.59
CA VAL A 10 -14.27 8.27 2.56
C VAL A 10 -14.48 6.87 1.98
N LEU A 11 -13.55 6.43 1.13
CA LEU A 11 -13.45 5.04 0.65
C LEU A 11 -12.34 4.30 1.39
N ILE A 12 -12.58 3.03 1.68
CA ILE A 12 -11.70 2.18 2.49
C ILE A 12 -11.25 0.98 1.64
N LYS A 13 -9.93 0.78 1.45
CA LYS A 13 -9.41 -0.39 0.71
C LYS A 13 -10.01 -1.70 1.24
N ASP A 14 -10.39 -2.62 0.36
CA ASP A 14 -11.19 -3.82 0.70
C ASP A 14 -10.45 -4.89 1.56
N THR A 15 -9.24 -4.60 2.03
CA THR A 15 -8.51 -5.34 3.08
C THR A 15 -8.81 -4.85 4.50
N ILE A 16 -9.38 -3.66 4.66
CA ILE A 16 -9.58 -3.02 5.97
C ILE A 16 -10.99 -3.32 6.47
N GLY A 17 -11.08 -4.00 7.62
CA GLY A 17 -12.33 -4.44 8.23
C GLY A 17 -13.29 -3.30 8.60
N THR A 18 -14.54 -3.41 8.16
CA THR A 18 -15.66 -2.55 8.54
C THR A 18 -16.78 -3.41 9.14
N LYS A 19 -17.26 -3.10 10.36
CA LYS A 19 -18.39 -3.81 11.00
C LYS A 19 -19.70 -3.14 10.60
N ASP A 20 -20.04 -3.28 9.33
CA ASP A 20 -21.26 -2.79 8.72
C ASP A 20 -21.77 -3.79 7.67
N LYS A 21 -22.53 -3.33 6.68
CA LYS A 21 -23.05 -4.15 5.58
C LYS A 21 -22.08 -4.28 4.40
N LEU A 22 -20.91 -3.64 4.46
CA LEU A 22 -19.90 -3.74 3.41
C LEU A 22 -19.08 -5.03 3.61
N ASN A 23 -18.61 -5.59 2.51
CA ASN A 23 -17.66 -6.71 2.58
C ASN A 23 -16.27 -6.21 2.98
N THR A 24 -15.40 -7.15 3.36
CA THR A 24 -13.94 -6.94 3.47
C THR A 24 -13.29 -8.17 2.87
N SER A 25 -13.20 -8.23 1.55
CA SER A 25 -12.88 -9.48 0.83
C SER A 25 -11.45 -9.57 0.29
N ALA A 26 -10.63 -8.52 0.47
CA ALA A 26 -9.31 -8.40 -0.15
C ALA A 26 -9.32 -8.58 -1.69
N GLY A 27 -10.48 -8.40 -2.35
CA GLY A 27 -10.67 -8.60 -3.79
C GLY A 27 -11.02 -10.03 -4.21
N SER A 28 -10.95 -11.01 -3.31
CA SER A 28 -11.25 -12.42 -3.56
C SER A 28 -12.74 -12.74 -3.34
N PHE A 29 -13.25 -13.77 -4.02
CA PHE A 29 -14.54 -14.37 -3.74
C PHE A 29 -14.53 -15.30 -2.52
N ALA A 30 -13.39 -15.86 -2.13
CA ALA A 30 -13.22 -16.70 -0.93
C ALA A 30 -13.66 -16.01 0.38
N LEU A 31 -13.64 -14.67 0.40
CA LEU A 31 -14.06 -13.83 1.53
C LEU A 31 -15.38 -13.07 1.29
N LEU A 32 -16.13 -13.40 0.23
CA LEU A 32 -17.45 -12.82 0.01
C LEU A 32 -18.42 -13.28 1.11
N GLY A 33 -19.10 -12.34 1.76
CA GLY A 33 -19.99 -12.61 2.90
C GLY A 33 -19.27 -12.76 4.25
N SER A 34 -17.94 -12.60 4.31
CA SER A 34 -17.20 -12.62 5.57
C SER A 34 -17.50 -11.41 6.45
N VAL A 35 -17.65 -11.63 7.76
CA VAL A 35 -18.04 -10.62 8.75
C VAL A 35 -16.94 -10.46 9.80
N VAL A 36 -16.41 -9.24 9.94
CA VAL A 36 -15.42 -8.89 10.97
C VAL A 36 -16.08 -8.64 12.33
N ALA A 37 -15.38 -8.97 13.42
CA ALA A 37 -15.91 -8.79 14.78
C ALA A 37 -16.08 -7.31 15.20
N ARG A 38 -15.28 -6.41 14.61
CA ARG A 38 -15.21 -4.96 14.89
C ARG A 38 -14.68 -4.19 13.69
N ASP A 39 -14.98 -2.88 13.65
CA ASP A 39 -14.29 -1.94 12.79
C ASP A 39 -12.77 -2.01 13.05
N ALA A 40 -11.97 -1.90 12.00
CA ALA A 40 -10.54 -1.63 12.14
C ALA A 40 -10.32 -0.31 12.88
N GLY A 41 -9.22 -0.18 13.63
CA GLY A 41 -8.98 1.01 14.47
C GLY A 41 -9.01 2.35 13.71
N VAL A 42 -8.57 2.36 12.44
CA VAL A 42 -8.68 3.53 11.56
C VAL A 42 -10.12 3.87 11.19
N VAL A 43 -10.96 2.86 10.90
CA VAL A 43 -12.39 3.04 10.58
C VAL A 43 -13.15 3.58 11.80
N ALA A 44 -12.88 3.04 12.99
CA ALA A 44 -13.46 3.53 14.23
C ALA A 44 -13.11 5.00 14.49
N LYS A 45 -11.84 5.40 14.29
CA LYS A 45 -11.39 6.80 14.41
C LYS A 45 -12.03 7.71 13.36
N LEU A 46 -12.17 7.26 12.10
CA LEU A 46 -12.83 8.02 11.03
C LEU A 46 -14.31 8.28 11.36
N ARG A 47 -15.04 7.23 11.78
CA ARG A 47 -16.43 7.33 12.22
C ARG A 47 -16.59 8.25 13.44
N GLN A 48 -15.69 8.16 14.42
CA GLN A 48 -15.66 9.07 15.58
C GLN A 48 -15.39 10.53 15.17
N GLY A 49 -14.57 10.75 14.13
CA GLY A 49 -14.34 12.06 13.51
C GLY A 49 -15.53 12.60 12.70
N GLY A 50 -16.58 11.80 12.50
CA GLY A 50 -17.78 12.14 11.74
C GLY A 50 -17.70 11.83 10.23
N ALA A 51 -16.67 11.11 9.78
CA ALA A 51 -16.52 10.74 8.38
C ALA A 51 -17.58 9.72 7.93
N ILE A 52 -18.05 9.86 6.69
CA ILE A 52 -19.01 8.95 6.06
C ILE A 52 -18.24 7.90 5.28
N ILE A 53 -18.25 6.65 5.73
CA ILE A 53 -17.67 5.54 4.96
C ILE A 53 -18.63 5.22 3.80
N LEU A 54 -18.29 5.66 2.58
CA LEU A 54 -19.15 5.54 1.41
C LEU A 54 -19.14 4.13 0.81
N GLY A 55 -18.04 3.39 0.99
CA GLY A 55 -17.86 2.08 0.39
C GLY A 55 -16.43 1.55 0.48
N LYS A 56 -16.16 0.49 -0.29
CA LYS A 56 -14.84 -0.16 -0.36
C LYS A 56 -14.14 0.20 -1.66
N ALA A 57 -12.85 0.49 -1.59
CA ALA A 57 -12.00 0.67 -2.76
C ALA A 57 -11.37 -0.67 -3.20
N SER A 58 -11.39 -0.95 -4.50
CA SER A 58 -10.74 -2.11 -5.11
C SER A 58 -9.21 -2.05 -4.98
N LEU A 59 -8.56 -3.19 -5.24
CA LEU A 59 -7.13 -3.40 -5.04
C LEU A 59 -6.60 -4.46 -6.00
N SER A 60 -5.27 -4.56 -6.13
CA SER A 60 -4.65 -5.84 -6.51
C SER A 60 -5.02 -6.89 -5.46
N GLU A 61 -5.56 -8.02 -5.88
CA GLU A 61 -6.09 -9.07 -4.99
C GLU A 61 -5.08 -9.49 -3.91
N TRP A 62 -5.57 -9.70 -2.68
CA TRP A 62 -4.75 -10.04 -1.52
C TRP A 62 -3.53 -9.12 -1.33
N ALA A 63 -3.71 -7.83 -1.65
CA ALA A 63 -2.67 -6.81 -1.64
C ALA A 63 -1.46 -7.13 -2.55
N ALA A 64 -1.70 -7.78 -3.69
CA ALA A 64 -0.71 -8.31 -4.65
C ALA A 64 0.15 -9.48 -4.12
N PHE A 65 -0.32 -10.21 -3.10
CA PHE A 65 0.41 -11.33 -2.49
C PHE A 65 -0.10 -12.73 -2.88
N ARG A 66 -0.85 -12.84 -4.00
CA ARG A 66 -1.34 -14.14 -4.53
C ARG A 66 -0.41 -14.74 -5.57
N SER A 67 -0.06 -13.96 -6.59
CA SER A 67 0.77 -14.37 -7.72
C SER A 67 1.53 -13.19 -8.32
N LEU A 68 2.70 -13.50 -8.91
CA LEU A 68 3.55 -12.62 -9.71
C LEU A 68 2.97 -12.32 -11.10
N ASN A 69 2.03 -13.15 -11.60
CA ASN A 69 1.40 -12.96 -12.91
C ASN A 69 0.16 -12.03 -12.85
N ALA A 70 -0.39 -11.80 -11.65
CA ALA A 70 -1.61 -11.03 -11.47
C ALA A 70 -1.36 -9.54 -11.78
N PRO A 71 -2.10 -8.92 -12.74
CA PRO A 71 -1.87 -7.53 -13.08
C PRO A 71 -2.26 -6.58 -11.94
N ASN A 72 -1.50 -5.48 -11.83
CA ASN A 72 -1.76 -4.44 -10.85
C ASN A 72 -3.19 -3.87 -10.96
N GLY A 73 -3.85 -3.73 -9.81
CA GLY A 73 -5.23 -3.25 -9.73
C GLY A 73 -6.30 -4.25 -10.15
N PHE A 74 -5.95 -5.49 -10.51
CA PHE A 74 -6.91 -6.56 -10.73
C PHE A 74 -7.27 -7.29 -9.44
N SER A 75 -8.56 -7.57 -9.28
CA SER A 75 -9.04 -8.63 -8.40
C SER A 75 -10.28 -9.28 -8.98
N PRO A 76 -10.50 -10.60 -8.81
CA PRO A 76 -11.65 -11.28 -9.44
C PRO A 76 -13.00 -10.69 -9.05
N ARG A 77 -13.17 -10.25 -7.79
CA ARG A 77 -14.39 -9.56 -7.34
C ARG A 77 -14.50 -8.11 -7.82
N GLY A 78 -13.36 -7.43 -8.01
CA GLY A 78 -13.32 -5.99 -8.33
C GLY A 78 -13.14 -5.67 -9.82
N GLY A 79 -12.83 -6.67 -10.64
CA GLY A 79 -12.34 -6.48 -12.01
C GLY A 79 -10.97 -5.82 -12.07
N GLN A 80 -10.59 -5.37 -13.27
CA GLN A 80 -9.36 -4.63 -13.53
C GLN A 80 -9.57 -3.13 -13.28
N GLY A 81 -8.93 -2.58 -12.25
CA GLY A 81 -8.80 -1.13 -12.08
C GLY A 81 -8.07 -0.49 -13.26
N LYS A 82 -8.50 0.71 -13.67
CA LYS A 82 -7.92 1.44 -14.81
C LYS A 82 -7.37 2.79 -14.35
N ASN A 83 -6.21 3.17 -14.85
CA ASN A 83 -5.65 4.50 -14.65
C ASN A 83 -6.57 5.54 -15.32
N PRO A 84 -7.10 6.54 -14.59
CA PRO A 84 -8.14 7.42 -15.12
C PRO A 84 -7.62 8.47 -16.11
N TYR A 85 -6.30 8.64 -16.25
CA TYR A 85 -5.70 9.53 -17.25
C TYR A 85 -5.46 8.82 -18.58
N VAL A 86 -5.02 7.56 -18.53
CA VAL A 86 -4.72 6.73 -19.70
C VAL A 86 -5.20 5.31 -19.39
N LEU A 87 -6.35 4.90 -19.93
CA LEU A 87 -6.99 3.62 -19.57
C LEU A 87 -6.16 2.36 -19.90
N SER A 88 -5.15 2.48 -20.76
CA SER A 88 -4.20 1.40 -21.07
C SER A 88 -2.95 1.39 -20.19
N ALA A 89 -2.74 2.40 -19.34
CA ALA A 89 -1.61 2.46 -18.42
C ALA A 89 -1.90 1.67 -17.13
N ASP A 90 -0.82 1.15 -16.52
CA ASP A 90 -0.89 0.50 -15.22
C ASP A 90 -1.36 1.52 -14.14
N PRO A 91 -2.42 1.25 -13.36
CA PRO A 91 -2.75 2.06 -12.18
C PRO A 91 -1.78 1.85 -11.00
N CYS A 92 -0.79 0.97 -11.14
CA CYS A 92 -0.01 0.33 -10.08
C CYS A 92 -0.91 -0.27 -8.98
N GLY A 93 -0.30 -0.72 -7.88
CA GLY A 93 -1.00 -1.40 -6.81
C GLY A 93 -0.15 -1.50 -5.55
N SER A 94 -0.69 -2.08 -4.47
CA SER A 94 -2.00 -2.71 -4.41
C SER A 94 -3.18 -1.78 -4.04
N SER A 95 -2.99 -0.56 -3.55
CA SER A 95 -4.11 0.36 -3.22
C SER A 95 -4.70 1.09 -4.45
N SER A 96 -4.83 0.38 -5.57
CA SER A 96 -5.17 0.93 -6.89
C SER A 96 -6.50 1.68 -6.87
N GLY A 97 -7.59 1.06 -6.40
CA GLY A 97 -8.90 1.71 -6.32
C GLY A 97 -8.94 2.91 -5.37
N SER A 98 -8.09 2.92 -4.33
CA SER A 98 -7.98 4.07 -3.41
C SER A 98 -7.38 5.28 -4.13
N ALA A 99 -6.34 5.08 -4.95
CA ALA A 99 -5.73 6.16 -5.73
C ALA A 99 -6.61 6.58 -6.93
N ILE A 100 -7.16 5.62 -7.69
CA ILE A 100 -8.06 5.87 -8.83
C ILE A 100 -9.28 6.68 -8.38
N SER A 101 -9.92 6.34 -7.27
CA SER A 101 -11.14 7.03 -6.81
C SER A 101 -10.90 8.50 -6.41
N VAL A 102 -9.76 8.82 -5.79
CA VAL A 102 -9.35 10.20 -5.50
C VAL A 102 -8.89 10.94 -6.77
N ALA A 103 -8.25 10.25 -7.70
CA ALA A 103 -7.87 10.81 -9.00
C ALA A 103 -9.09 11.19 -9.85
N ALA A 104 -10.09 10.31 -9.92
CA ALA A 104 -11.33 10.47 -10.69
C ALA A 104 -12.41 11.31 -9.96
N ASN A 105 -12.10 11.93 -8.82
CA ASN A 105 -13.04 12.72 -7.99
C ASN A 105 -14.30 11.94 -7.53
N LEU A 106 -14.22 10.61 -7.41
CA LEU A 106 -15.29 9.77 -6.88
C LEU A 106 -15.41 9.87 -5.35
N ILE A 107 -14.36 10.37 -4.69
CA ILE A 107 -14.29 10.49 -3.24
C ILE A 107 -13.39 11.67 -2.83
N ALA A 108 -13.65 12.27 -1.67
CA ALA A 108 -12.83 13.36 -1.14
C ALA A 108 -11.45 12.85 -0.67
N VAL A 109 -11.42 11.75 0.07
CA VAL A 109 -10.20 11.04 0.49
C VAL A 109 -10.44 9.53 0.53
N SER A 110 -9.36 8.74 0.45
CA SER A 110 -9.42 7.29 0.57
C SER A 110 -8.32 6.78 1.51
N ILE A 111 -8.51 5.57 2.04
CA ILE A 111 -7.52 4.87 2.86
C ILE A 111 -6.95 3.71 2.06
N GLY A 112 -5.62 3.66 1.94
CA GLY A 112 -4.86 2.54 1.37
C GLY A 112 -4.11 1.74 2.44
N THR A 113 -3.35 0.73 2.01
CA THR A 113 -2.39 0.00 2.85
C THR A 113 -1.10 -0.23 2.08
N GLU A 114 0.05 -0.13 2.76
CA GLU A 114 1.36 -0.41 2.16
C GLU A 114 2.13 -1.44 2.99
N THR A 115 2.63 -2.48 2.31
CA THR A 115 3.71 -3.35 2.77
C THR A 115 5.00 -2.77 2.17
N ASP A 116 5.16 -2.94 0.85
CA ASP A 116 6.06 -2.16 -0.01
C ASP A 116 5.24 -1.57 -1.18
N GLY A 117 5.53 -0.32 -1.55
CA GLY A 117 5.02 0.45 -2.70
C GLY A 117 3.51 0.71 -2.78
N SER A 118 2.71 -0.01 -2.00
CA SER A 118 1.29 -0.21 -2.22
C SER A 118 0.38 0.99 -1.90
N ILE A 119 0.90 2.11 -1.41
CA ILE A 119 0.29 3.45 -1.38
C ILE A 119 1.06 4.39 -2.31
N LEU A 120 2.39 4.42 -2.21
CA LEU A 120 3.23 5.38 -2.95
C LEU A 120 3.15 5.18 -4.48
N CYS A 121 3.25 3.95 -4.97
CA CYS A 121 3.18 3.61 -6.39
C CYS A 121 1.82 3.88 -7.05
N PRO A 122 0.66 3.43 -6.51
CA PRO A 122 -0.62 3.79 -7.10
C PRO A 122 -0.91 5.29 -6.98
N SER A 123 -0.39 5.98 -5.96
CA SER A 123 -0.52 7.45 -5.87
C SER A 123 0.31 8.15 -6.95
N HIS A 124 1.54 7.69 -7.20
CA HIS A 124 2.39 8.12 -8.31
C HIS A 124 1.68 7.96 -9.66
N ALA A 125 1.22 6.74 -9.98
CA ALA A 125 0.64 6.39 -11.26
C ALA A 125 -0.70 7.11 -11.56
N ASN A 126 -1.49 7.44 -10.53
CA ASN A 126 -2.80 8.08 -10.68
C ASN A 126 -2.79 9.58 -10.30
N SER A 127 -1.64 10.25 -10.30
CA SER A 127 -1.52 11.68 -9.99
C SER A 127 -2.16 12.09 -8.64
N ALA A 128 -2.05 11.25 -7.62
CA ALA A 128 -2.60 11.50 -6.29
C ALA A 128 -1.48 11.75 -5.26
N VAL A 129 -1.81 12.50 -4.19
CA VAL A 129 -0.95 12.54 -3.01
C VAL A 129 -1.15 11.25 -2.22
N GLY A 130 -0.05 10.58 -1.88
CA GLY A 130 -0.07 9.32 -1.12
C GLY A 130 0.85 9.41 0.07
N ILE A 131 0.35 9.08 1.27
CA ILE A 131 1.14 9.14 2.51
C ILE A 131 1.24 7.75 3.12
N LYS A 132 2.46 7.22 3.21
CA LYS A 132 2.83 6.06 4.01
C LYS A 132 3.44 6.56 5.33
N PRO A 133 2.82 6.34 6.50
CA PRO A 133 3.44 6.68 7.78
C PRO A 133 4.57 5.69 8.13
N THR A 134 5.38 6.06 9.12
CA THR A 134 6.23 5.17 9.92
C THR A 134 5.37 4.01 10.42
N VAL A 135 5.94 2.80 10.41
CA VAL A 135 5.28 1.63 11.00
C VAL A 135 5.02 1.90 12.50
N GLY A 136 3.75 1.97 12.85
CA GLY A 136 3.26 2.33 14.20
C GLY A 136 2.80 3.79 14.35
N LEU A 137 3.25 4.73 13.52
CA LEU A 137 2.91 6.16 13.70
C LEU A 137 1.58 6.58 13.07
N THR A 138 0.50 6.00 13.55
CA THR A 138 -0.78 6.72 13.49
C THR A 138 -0.89 7.76 14.63
N SER A 139 0.10 8.70 14.74
CA SER A 139 0.09 10.03 15.46
C SER A 139 1.46 10.83 15.59
N ARG A 140 1.73 11.92 14.78
CA ARG A 140 2.67 13.13 14.96
C ARG A 140 4.23 12.97 14.80
N GLY A 141 5.13 13.93 14.43
CA GLY A 141 5.18 15.43 14.47
C GLY A 141 6.16 16.20 13.49
N GLN A 142 6.35 17.55 13.62
CA GLN A 142 6.61 18.60 12.55
C GLN A 142 8.08 19.05 12.24
N GLY A 143 8.39 19.79 11.12
CA GLY A 143 9.67 20.58 11.04
C GLY A 143 10.24 21.36 9.79
N GLY A 144 9.85 21.23 8.49
CA GLY A 144 10.44 21.95 7.29
C GLY A 144 11.93 21.67 6.88
N ALA A 145 12.42 21.92 5.64
CA ALA A 145 13.76 21.44 5.15
C ALA A 145 14.55 22.26 4.09
N THR A 146 15.82 21.85 3.86
CA THR A 146 16.81 22.33 2.85
C THR A 146 17.28 21.15 1.94
N VAL A 147 17.78 21.43 0.72
CA VAL A 147 18.09 20.41 -0.32
C VAL A 147 19.59 20.14 -0.49
N PHE A 148 19.96 18.86 -0.67
CA PHE A 148 21.30 18.39 -1.06
C PHE A 148 21.18 17.43 -2.27
N ASP A 149 22.15 17.49 -3.20
CA ASP A 149 22.17 16.70 -4.44
C ASP A 149 23.20 15.55 -4.43
N LYS A 150 22.94 14.50 -5.21
CA LYS A 150 23.82 13.33 -5.50
C LYS A 150 24.25 12.53 -4.28
N LEU A 151 23.30 11.78 -3.72
CA LEU A 151 23.50 10.91 -2.57
C LEU A 151 23.22 9.45 -2.96
N GLU A 152 24.10 8.53 -2.55
CA GLU A 152 23.98 7.09 -2.83
C GLU A 152 23.57 6.32 -1.57
N ILE A 153 22.57 5.43 -1.70
CA ILE A 153 22.19 4.51 -0.62
C ILE A 153 23.04 3.24 -0.74
N SER A 154 23.85 2.95 0.28
CA SER A 154 24.58 1.68 0.38
C SER A 154 23.63 0.48 0.25
N ASN A 155 24.03 -0.53 -0.52
CA ASN A 155 23.28 -1.78 -0.74
C ASN A 155 21.91 -1.61 -1.47
N ILE A 156 21.67 -0.52 -2.20
CA ILE A 156 20.38 -0.26 -2.87
C ILE A 156 19.92 -1.39 -3.81
N GLU A 157 20.83 -2.05 -4.53
CA GLU A 157 20.50 -3.21 -5.38
C GLU A 157 20.02 -4.43 -4.58
N THR A 158 20.58 -4.64 -3.39
CA THR A 158 20.17 -5.72 -2.47
C THR A 158 18.83 -5.39 -1.84
N ILE A 159 18.63 -4.14 -1.40
CA ILE A 159 17.36 -3.67 -0.81
C ILE A 159 16.21 -3.80 -1.82
N SER A 160 16.45 -3.41 -3.08
CA SER A 160 15.44 -3.43 -4.15
C SER A 160 15.09 -4.83 -4.68
N ASN A 161 15.70 -5.89 -4.12
CA ASN A 161 15.45 -7.26 -4.51
C ASN A 161 14.98 -8.08 -3.31
N ALA A 162 13.67 -8.30 -3.19
CA ALA A 162 13.06 -8.96 -2.04
C ALA A 162 13.65 -10.35 -1.69
N THR A 163 14.19 -11.08 -2.67
CA THR A 163 14.88 -12.36 -2.43
C THR A 163 16.27 -12.17 -1.82
N ARG A 164 17.05 -11.18 -2.31
CA ARG A 164 18.40 -10.88 -1.79
C ARG A 164 18.37 -10.12 -0.46
N SER A 165 17.38 -9.26 -0.23
CA SER A 165 17.19 -8.55 1.04
C SER A 165 16.74 -9.49 2.17
N GLY A 166 16.10 -10.61 1.83
CA GLY A 166 15.43 -11.51 2.77
C GLY A 166 13.96 -11.14 3.04
N GLU A 167 13.47 -10.06 2.46
CA GLU A 167 12.06 -9.62 2.59
C GLU A 167 11.08 -10.68 2.14
N ALA A 168 11.32 -11.36 1.02
CA ALA A 168 10.46 -12.45 0.54
C ALA A 168 10.36 -13.60 1.56
N VAL A 169 11.46 -13.93 2.25
CA VAL A 169 11.48 -14.97 3.30
C VAL A 169 10.63 -14.55 4.50
N ALA A 170 10.81 -13.31 4.97
CA ALA A 170 10.03 -12.77 6.07
C ALA A 170 8.53 -12.68 5.72
N LEU A 171 8.19 -12.07 4.57
CA LEU A 171 6.81 -11.86 4.14
C LEU A 171 6.04 -13.17 3.93
N LEU A 172 6.64 -14.21 3.34
CA LEU A 172 5.95 -15.50 3.14
C LEU A 172 5.54 -16.15 4.48
N ALA A 173 6.45 -16.14 5.46
CA ALA A 173 6.20 -16.70 6.79
C ALA A 173 5.23 -15.84 7.62
N GLU A 174 5.42 -14.51 7.62
CA GLU A 174 4.52 -13.58 8.32
C GLU A 174 3.12 -13.58 7.72
N PHE A 175 2.99 -13.69 6.39
CA PHE A 175 1.70 -13.76 5.70
C PHE A 175 0.91 -15.00 6.14
N LYS A 176 1.51 -16.20 6.10
CA LYS A 176 0.85 -17.43 6.57
C LYS A 176 0.39 -17.29 8.01
N VAL A 177 1.23 -16.80 8.91
CA VAL A 177 0.89 -16.64 10.33
C VAL A 177 -0.26 -15.63 10.50
N SER A 178 -0.14 -14.46 9.87
CA SER A 178 -1.07 -13.33 10.03
C SER A 178 -2.43 -13.61 9.39
N VAL A 179 -2.47 -14.17 8.18
CA VAL A 179 -3.72 -14.49 7.49
C VAL A 179 -4.48 -15.58 8.23
N ASN A 180 -3.81 -16.65 8.68
CA ASN A 180 -4.42 -17.70 9.50
C ASN A 180 -4.96 -17.16 10.84
N ALA A 181 -4.26 -16.20 11.47
CA ALA A 181 -4.74 -15.55 12.69
C ALA A 181 -5.97 -14.67 12.43
N TYR A 182 -6.00 -13.94 11.31
CA TYR A 182 -7.13 -13.10 10.90
C TYR A 182 -8.39 -13.92 10.54
N LEU A 183 -8.24 -14.94 9.69
CA LEU A 183 -9.37 -15.77 9.22
C LEU A 183 -10.07 -16.53 10.36
N LYS A 184 -9.32 -16.92 11.39
CA LYS A 184 -9.88 -17.50 12.63
C LYS A 184 -10.67 -16.51 13.48
N GLN A 185 -10.39 -15.20 13.39
CA GLN A 185 -11.09 -14.13 14.14
C GLN A 185 -12.34 -13.60 13.43
N LEU A 186 -12.59 -13.97 12.17
CA LEU A 186 -13.83 -13.62 11.47
C LEU A 186 -15.04 -14.27 12.17
N VAL A 187 -16.13 -13.52 12.32
CA VAL A 187 -17.38 -14.04 12.91
C VAL A 187 -18.01 -15.04 11.96
N VAL A 188 -18.19 -14.62 10.71
CA VAL A 188 -18.63 -15.45 9.58
C VAL A 188 -17.52 -15.41 8.53
N SER A 189 -17.20 -16.55 7.93
CA SER A 189 -16.28 -16.66 6.79
C SER A 189 -16.43 -18.01 6.11
N PRO A 190 -16.40 -18.09 4.75
CA PRO A 190 -16.32 -19.37 4.03
C PRO A 190 -15.00 -20.13 4.29
N VAL A 191 -13.92 -19.39 4.59
CA VAL A 191 -12.55 -19.90 4.75
C VAL A 191 -11.98 -19.53 6.12
N ARG A 192 -11.16 -20.41 6.72
CA ARG A 192 -10.59 -20.24 8.07
C ARG A 192 -9.05 -20.28 8.11
N THR A 193 -8.43 -20.68 7.02
CA THR A 193 -6.97 -20.80 6.85
C THR A 193 -6.54 -20.42 5.43
N LEU A 194 -5.24 -20.21 5.23
CA LEU A 194 -4.63 -20.05 3.90
C LEU A 194 -4.84 -21.31 3.03
N ALA A 195 -4.76 -22.51 3.63
CA ALA A 195 -5.09 -23.76 2.96
C ALA A 195 -6.54 -23.79 2.43
N ASP A 196 -7.51 -23.27 3.20
CA ASP A 196 -8.91 -23.17 2.74
C ASP A 196 -9.04 -22.19 1.56
N VAL A 197 -8.27 -21.09 1.54
CA VAL A 197 -8.24 -20.14 0.41
C VAL A 197 -7.64 -20.79 -0.83
N ILE A 198 -6.53 -21.53 -0.68
CA ILE A 198 -5.91 -22.27 -1.80
C ILE A 198 -6.89 -23.28 -2.39
N ALA A 199 -7.56 -24.06 -1.53
CA ALA A 199 -8.57 -25.03 -1.94
C ALA A 199 -9.83 -24.37 -2.55
N PHE A 200 -10.23 -23.19 -2.07
CA PHE A 200 -11.30 -22.40 -2.69
C PHE A 200 -10.92 -21.99 -4.11
N ASN A 201 -9.73 -21.40 -4.29
CA ASN A 201 -9.24 -20.95 -5.60
C ASN A 201 -9.14 -22.11 -6.60
N GLN A 202 -8.69 -23.29 -6.17
CA GLN A 202 -8.66 -24.51 -6.99
C GLN A 202 -10.07 -24.98 -7.38
N LYS A 203 -11.03 -24.91 -6.44
CA LYS A 203 -12.42 -25.34 -6.67
C LYS A 203 -13.21 -24.39 -7.58
N PHE A 204 -12.89 -23.09 -7.53
CA PHE A 204 -13.58 -22.02 -8.25
C PHE A 204 -12.64 -21.35 -9.26
N SER A 205 -11.84 -22.14 -9.98
CA SER A 205 -10.71 -21.64 -10.77
C SER A 205 -11.12 -20.57 -11.79
N ASP A 206 -12.19 -20.81 -12.56
CA ASP A 206 -12.79 -19.86 -13.51
C ASP A 206 -13.16 -18.51 -12.86
N SER A 207 -13.66 -18.55 -11.62
CA SER A 207 -14.17 -17.36 -10.92
C SER A 207 -13.07 -16.55 -10.24
N GLU A 208 -11.99 -17.20 -9.77
CA GLU A 208 -10.82 -16.52 -9.21
C GLU A 208 -9.69 -16.34 -10.26
N MET A 209 -9.90 -16.72 -11.53
CA MET A 209 -8.89 -16.77 -12.60
C MET A 209 -7.59 -17.47 -12.15
N ASN A 210 -7.73 -18.60 -11.47
CA ASN A 210 -6.60 -19.29 -10.84
C ASN A 210 -5.78 -20.11 -11.85
N ASP A 211 -6.36 -20.57 -12.97
CA ASP A 211 -5.62 -21.28 -14.02
C ASP A 211 -4.78 -20.32 -14.89
N GLU A 212 -5.26 -19.09 -15.14
CA GLU A 212 -4.54 -18.09 -15.93
C GLU A 212 -3.49 -17.33 -15.12
N LEU A 213 -3.81 -16.95 -13.88
CA LEU A 213 -2.93 -16.12 -13.07
C LEU A 213 -2.12 -16.94 -12.06
N GLY A 214 -2.67 -18.03 -11.53
CA GLY A 214 -2.02 -18.81 -10.47
C GLY A 214 -2.15 -18.23 -9.07
N GLN A 215 -1.49 -18.91 -8.13
CA GLN A 215 -1.42 -18.59 -6.70
C GLN A 215 -0.14 -19.11 -6.04
N GLU A 216 0.98 -19.07 -6.77
CA GLU A 216 2.26 -19.66 -6.35
C GLU A 216 2.85 -19.00 -5.09
N ILE A 217 2.56 -17.72 -4.83
CA ILE A 217 2.97 -17.05 -3.58
C ILE A 217 2.21 -17.65 -2.39
N PHE A 218 0.93 -18.02 -2.55
CA PHE A 218 0.17 -18.73 -1.51
C PHE A 218 0.70 -20.13 -1.24
N LEU A 219 1.05 -20.87 -2.30
CA LEU A 219 1.65 -22.20 -2.17
C LEU A 219 3.02 -22.14 -1.45
N ALA A 220 3.85 -21.15 -1.79
CA ALA A 220 5.12 -20.90 -1.12
C ALA A 220 4.90 -20.48 0.35
N ALA A 221 3.96 -19.58 0.63
CA ALA A 221 3.64 -19.12 1.97
C ALA A 221 3.09 -20.25 2.84
N GLU A 222 2.16 -21.07 2.35
CA GLU A 222 1.64 -22.25 3.04
C GLU A 222 2.72 -23.33 3.25
N GLY A 223 3.75 -23.39 2.41
CA GLY A 223 4.94 -24.23 2.62
C GLY A 223 5.81 -23.81 3.83
N THR A 224 5.60 -22.62 4.41
CA THR A 224 6.40 -22.14 5.55
C THR A 224 6.01 -22.77 6.89
N ASN A 225 6.99 -22.84 7.80
CA ASN A 225 6.84 -23.33 9.18
C ASN A 225 6.68 -22.18 10.21
N GLY A 226 6.36 -20.97 9.76
CA GLY A 226 6.33 -19.76 10.59
C GLY A 226 7.73 -19.18 10.86
N ILE A 227 7.87 -18.38 11.92
CA ILE A 227 9.08 -17.59 12.19
C ILE A 227 10.15 -18.40 12.93
N GLY A 228 11.01 -19.08 12.16
CA GLY A 228 12.14 -19.87 12.61
C GLY A 228 13.45 -19.07 12.70
N SER A 229 14.58 -19.77 12.58
CA SER A 229 15.93 -19.16 12.57
C SER A 229 16.23 -18.44 11.25
N LEU A 230 15.76 -18.98 10.12
CA LEU A 230 15.94 -18.41 8.78
C LEU A 230 15.24 -17.06 8.65
N GLU A 231 13.98 -16.99 9.07
CA GLU A 231 13.15 -15.78 9.03
C GLU A 231 13.71 -14.71 9.96
N LYS A 232 14.22 -15.10 11.14
CA LYS A 232 14.91 -14.18 12.06
C LYS A 232 16.21 -13.64 11.50
N ALA A 233 16.99 -14.46 10.80
CA ALA A 233 18.20 -14.01 10.11
C ALA A 233 17.85 -13.05 8.95
N ALA A 234 16.78 -13.33 8.21
CA ALA A 234 16.28 -12.43 7.18
C ALA A 234 15.84 -11.07 7.75
N MET A 235 15.04 -11.06 8.83
CA MET A 235 14.64 -9.81 9.50
C MET A 235 15.84 -9.03 10.06
N ALA A 236 16.84 -9.71 10.63
CA ALA A 236 18.07 -9.06 11.08
C ALA A 236 18.88 -8.46 9.92
N ASN A 237 18.89 -9.12 8.75
CA ASN A 237 19.51 -8.59 7.54
C ASN A 237 18.78 -7.32 7.03
N LEU A 238 17.45 -7.31 7.03
CA LEU A 238 16.65 -6.12 6.69
C LEU A 238 16.92 -4.94 7.64
N GLU A 239 17.06 -5.23 8.93
CA GLU A 239 17.44 -4.23 9.94
C GLU A 239 18.87 -3.68 9.71
N GLN A 240 19.81 -4.55 9.33
CA GLN A 240 21.18 -4.14 9.04
C GLN A 240 21.29 -3.32 7.74
N LEU A 241 20.65 -3.77 6.66
CA LEU A 241 20.53 -3.03 5.39
C LEU A 241 19.90 -1.64 5.60
N THR A 242 18.91 -1.55 6.47
CA THR A 242 18.29 -0.29 6.88
C THR A 242 19.29 0.64 7.58
N LYS A 243 20.02 0.12 8.58
CA LYS A 243 21.00 0.88 9.37
C LYS A 243 22.14 1.40 8.50
N ASP A 244 22.76 0.53 7.71
CA ASP A 244 23.97 0.84 6.94
C ASP A 244 23.69 1.58 5.63
N GLY A 245 22.45 1.48 5.12
CA GLY A 245 21.96 2.19 3.94
C GLY A 245 21.31 3.52 4.29
N PHE A 246 19.99 3.59 4.15
CA PHE A 246 19.23 4.84 4.23
C PHE A 246 19.34 5.56 5.57
N GLN A 247 19.34 4.82 6.69
CA GLN A 247 19.40 5.46 8.00
C GLN A 247 20.75 6.15 8.23
N LYS A 248 21.85 5.49 7.87
CA LYS A 248 23.18 6.08 7.86
C LYS A 248 23.28 7.27 6.90
N LEU A 249 22.78 7.15 5.67
CA LEU A 249 22.80 8.25 4.70
C LEU A 249 22.10 9.52 5.25
N MET A 250 20.91 9.34 5.85
CA MET A 250 20.15 10.45 6.42
C MET A 250 20.87 11.11 7.61
N TRP A 251 21.63 10.36 8.40
CA TRP A 251 22.39 10.88 9.54
C TRP A 251 23.73 11.51 9.15
N ASP A 252 24.54 10.82 8.34
CA ASP A 252 25.88 11.27 7.93
C ASP A 252 25.85 12.63 7.20
N HIS A 253 24.74 12.92 6.52
CA HIS A 253 24.53 14.15 5.74
C HIS A 253 23.48 15.10 6.36
N GLU A 254 23.05 14.86 7.59
CA GLU A 254 22.07 15.68 8.33
C GLU A 254 20.77 15.98 7.53
N LEU A 255 20.27 14.97 6.81
CA LEU A 255 19.14 15.13 5.88
C LEU A 255 17.80 15.11 6.58
N ASP A 256 16.93 16.02 6.14
CA ASP A 256 15.52 16.06 6.54
C ASP A 256 14.62 15.13 5.72
N ALA A 257 14.94 14.97 4.43
CA ALA A 257 14.24 14.11 3.51
C ALA A 257 15.15 13.70 2.34
N LEU A 258 14.92 12.51 1.79
CA LEU A 258 15.42 12.10 0.48
C LEU A 258 14.29 12.24 -0.55
N VAL A 259 14.63 12.72 -1.74
CA VAL A 259 13.67 12.87 -2.85
C VAL A 259 14.07 11.93 -3.99
N THR A 260 13.10 11.19 -4.53
CA THR A 260 13.31 10.29 -5.68
C THR A 260 12.22 10.46 -6.73
N HIS A 261 12.53 10.14 -7.99
CA HIS A 261 11.51 9.97 -9.02
C HIS A 261 10.80 8.62 -8.80
N GLY A 262 9.49 8.58 -9.01
CA GLY A 262 8.79 7.31 -8.97
C GLY A 262 8.77 6.62 -7.59
N PRO A 263 8.23 5.40 -7.53
CA PRO A 263 8.23 4.59 -6.32
C PRO A 263 9.61 4.00 -5.97
N GLY A 264 10.72 4.43 -6.60
CA GLY A 264 12.03 3.78 -6.48
C GLY A 264 12.65 3.75 -5.07
N ILE A 265 12.09 4.52 -4.14
CA ILE A 265 12.46 4.50 -2.71
C ILE A 265 11.55 3.58 -1.86
N SER A 266 10.50 2.96 -2.42
CA SER A 266 9.48 2.29 -1.61
C SER A 266 10.05 1.15 -0.78
N ALA A 267 10.85 0.26 -1.39
CA ALA A 267 11.49 -0.86 -0.69
C ALA A 267 12.36 -0.38 0.49
N VAL A 268 13.14 0.69 0.27
CA VAL A 268 13.95 1.34 1.31
C VAL A 268 13.09 1.82 2.48
N LEU A 269 11.95 2.46 2.19
CA LEU A 269 11.03 2.94 3.23
C LEU A 269 10.19 1.82 3.84
N ALA A 270 9.97 0.72 3.12
CA ALA A 270 9.23 -0.46 3.54
C ALA A 270 10.02 -1.26 4.58
N ILE A 271 11.21 -1.77 4.22
CA ILE A 271 12.02 -2.62 5.09
C ILE A 271 12.45 -1.91 6.37
N GLY A 272 12.72 -0.61 6.28
CA GLY A 272 13.05 0.21 7.44
C GLY A 272 11.84 0.65 8.24
N GLY A 273 10.62 0.54 7.70
CA GLY A 273 9.38 1.02 8.32
C GLY A 273 9.31 2.55 8.45
N PHE A 274 9.93 3.26 7.51
CA PHE A 274 10.02 4.72 7.44
C PHE A 274 8.80 5.39 6.80
N PRO A 275 8.56 6.69 7.05
CA PRO A 275 7.52 7.44 6.36
C PRO A 275 7.93 7.86 4.95
N GLY A 276 6.94 7.94 4.06
CA GLY A 276 7.09 8.40 2.67
C GLY A 276 5.85 9.16 2.17
N ILE A 277 6.05 10.16 1.31
CA ILE A 277 4.98 10.93 0.68
C ILE A 277 5.22 11.04 -0.84
N ASN A 278 4.27 10.56 -1.64
CA ASN A 278 4.20 10.85 -3.07
C ASN A 278 3.47 12.17 -3.32
N VAL A 279 4.00 13.05 -4.17
CA VAL A 279 3.31 14.23 -4.69
C VAL A 279 3.36 14.23 -6.23
N PRO A 280 2.26 14.57 -6.94
CA PRO A 280 2.26 14.68 -8.40
C PRO A 280 3.31 15.66 -8.94
N ALA A 281 4.07 15.22 -9.93
CA ALA A 281 5.26 15.90 -10.46
C ALA A 281 5.30 16.03 -11.98
N GLY A 282 4.41 15.35 -12.70
CA GLY A 282 4.20 15.59 -14.12
C GLY A 282 3.33 14.54 -14.80
N TYR A 283 3.39 14.57 -16.12
CA TYR A 283 2.75 13.61 -17.03
C TYR A 283 3.72 13.35 -18.17
N ASP A 284 3.80 12.12 -18.66
CA ASP A 284 4.62 11.77 -19.83
C ASP A 284 3.98 12.25 -21.15
N GLU A 285 4.63 11.97 -22.28
CA GLU A 285 4.16 12.32 -23.62
C GLU A 285 2.79 11.71 -23.99
N LYS A 286 2.37 10.65 -23.29
CA LYS A 286 1.08 9.96 -23.46
C LYS A 286 0.03 10.42 -22.46
N GLY A 287 0.38 11.30 -21.53
CA GLY A 287 -0.49 11.76 -20.44
C GLY A 287 -0.51 10.84 -19.22
N VAL A 288 0.38 9.85 -19.12
CA VAL A 288 0.50 8.99 -17.94
C VAL A 288 1.12 9.81 -16.80
N PRO A 289 0.48 9.91 -15.62
CA PRO A 289 1.03 10.68 -14.52
C PRO A 289 2.32 10.10 -13.94
N PHE A 290 3.16 10.99 -13.43
CA PHE A 290 4.23 10.64 -12.50
C PHE A 290 4.28 11.60 -11.31
N GLY A 291 4.72 11.08 -10.18
CA GLY A 291 5.02 11.81 -8.95
C GLY A 291 6.47 11.62 -8.47
N ILE A 292 6.91 12.52 -7.59
CA ILE A 292 8.14 12.37 -6.81
C ILE A 292 7.81 11.91 -5.39
N ASN A 293 8.72 11.14 -4.80
CA ASN A 293 8.57 10.60 -3.45
C ASN A 293 9.57 11.22 -2.48
N PHE A 294 9.04 11.74 -1.38
CA PHE A 294 9.78 12.28 -0.24
C PHE A 294 9.83 11.21 0.86
N GLY A 295 11.00 10.63 1.13
CA GLY A 295 11.24 9.70 2.24
C GLY A 295 11.94 10.39 3.41
N GLY A 296 11.66 9.98 4.64
CA GLY A 296 12.31 10.55 5.84
C GLY A 296 12.58 9.49 6.91
N LEU A 297 13.16 9.88 8.04
CA LEU A 297 13.36 8.97 9.18
C LEU A 297 12.07 8.76 9.99
N LYS A 298 12.06 7.75 10.87
CA LYS A 298 10.88 7.43 11.72
C LYS A 298 10.46 8.64 12.55
N GLY A 299 9.17 8.97 12.51
CA GLY A 299 8.58 10.10 13.26
C GLY A 299 8.74 11.48 12.62
N THR A 300 9.28 11.58 11.39
CA THR A 300 9.45 12.84 10.65
C THR A 300 8.23 13.25 9.82
N GLU A 301 7.08 12.61 9.99
CA GLU A 301 5.91 12.73 9.09
C GLU A 301 5.44 14.17 8.88
N GLN A 302 5.30 14.97 9.92
CA GLN A 302 4.78 16.34 9.76
C GLN A 302 5.90 17.32 9.34
N LYS A 303 7.18 16.92 9.39
CA LYS A 303 8.31 17.52 8.64
C LYS A 303 8.15 17.20 7.15
N LEU A 304 8.00 15.93 6.77
CA LEU A 304 7.75 15.51 5.38
C LEU A 304 6.50 16.17 4.78
N ILE A 305 5.38 16.26 5.53
CA ILE A 305 4.15 16.93 5.08
C ILE A 305 4.43 18.39 4.71
N GLN A 306 5.26 19.11 5.48
CA GLN A 306 5.60 20.51 5.15
C GLN A 306 6.45 20.62 3.89
N ILE A 307 7.40 19.70 3.68
CA ILE A 307 8.24 19.65 2.47
C ILE A 307 7.38 19.35 1.25
N ALA A 308 6.57 18.29 1.32
CA ALA A 308 5.64 17.86 0.29
C ALA A 308 4.60 18.95 -0.06
N TYR A 309 4.03 19.60 0.96
CA TYR A 309 3.10 20.73 0.77
C TYR A 309 3.79 21.95 0.15
N GLY A 310 5.02 22.27 0.55
CA GLY A 310 5.81 23.33 -0.07
C GLY A 310 6.01 23.09 -1.57
N PHE A 311 6.40 21.87 -1.94
CA PHE A 311 6.52 21.45 -3.34
C PHE A 311 5.17 21.52 -4.07
N GLU A 312 4.09 20.99 -3.49
CA GLU A 312 2.75 21.00 -4.09
C GLU A 312 2.27 22.44 -4.37
N GLN A 313 2.40 23.34 -3.39
CA GLN A 313 1.91 24.72 -3.51
C GLN A 313 2.74 25.59 -4.46
N LEU A 314 4.04 25.31 -4.60
CA LEU A 314 4.90 25.98 -5.58
C LEU A 314 4.62 25.51 -7.02
N THR A 315 4.29 24.24 -7.21
CA THR A 315 4.23 23.62 -8.54
C THR A 315 2.82 23.45 -9.10
N LYS A 316 1.83 23.10 -8.27
CA LYS A 316 0.40 22.92 -8.61
C LYS A 316 0.17 22.04 -9.85
N ILE A 317 0.97 20.98 -9.99
CA ILE A 317 1.05 20.18 -11.22
C ILE A 317 -0.20 19.32 -11.49
N ARG A 318 -0.87 18.83 -10.44
CA ARG A 318 -2.03 17.94 -10.56
C ARG A 318 -3.16 18.62 -11.34
N LYS A 319 -3.51 18.02 -12.48
CA LYS A 319 -4.71 18.28 -13.28
C LYS A 319 -5.69 17.13 -13.06
N PRO A 320 -7.02 17.34 -13.08
CA PRO A 320 -7.97 16.23 -13.08
C PRO A 320 -7.88 15.41 -14.38
N PRO A 321 -8.24 14.11 -14.35
CA PRO A 321 -8.37 13.31 -15.56
C PRO A 321 -9.52 13.82 -16.43
N THR A 322 -9.43 13.58 -17.75
CA THR A 322 -10.50 13.90 -18.70
C THR A 322 -11.21 12.62 -19.12
N PHE A 323 -12.52 12.56 -18.89
CA PHE A 323 -13.37 11.46 -19.36
C PHE A 323 -14.07 11.88 -20.65
N ILE A 324 -14.21 10.95 -21.59
CA ILE A 324 -15.08 11.14 -22.77
C ILE A 324 -16.53 11.10 -22.26
N ALA A 325 -17.31 12.12 -22.63
CA ALA A 325 -18.72 12.26 -22.28
C ALA A 325 -19.63 11.50 -23.24
#